data_AF-A0A8S2V9L9-F1
#
_entry.id   AF-A0A8S2V9L9-F1
#
_cell.length_a   1.000
_cell.length_b   1.000
_cell.length_c   1.000
_cell.angle_alpha   90.00
_cell.angle_beta   90.00
_cell.angle_gamma   90.00
#
_symmetry.space_group_name_H-M   'P 1'
#
loop_
_entity.id
_entity.type
_entity.pdbx_description
1 polymer ?
#
loop_
_entity_poly.entity_id
_entity_poly.type
_entity_poly.pdbx_seq_one_letter_code
_entity_poly.pdbx_strand_id
1 'polypeptide(L)'
;MSSTTEATAYDPCSGCEMPCSKHASYPPEIAKEIDQGKMVGSVEKHRRHLCIGQSIPSSQWPSDIKDIHGDYVAELTRVLKEKKDGIGYAVKLTSASVVTTATTTADNPSQIADLYLFPDQIKIANVHIEQIEQVVQTLFVEDQSIIKIKDKNKTIEEQLKENNNLPSFDDNIICERLEGVWLLVCCHYQRDQRCGVIGPMIVDEIEKYVREADLSDKVHWLKVSHLEKNEFKIPINIMSSLYLA
;
A
#
# COMPACT_ATOMS: atom_id res chain seq x y z
N MET A 1 -40.61 -17.05 10.06
CA MET A 1 -39.75 -17.92 9.24
C MET A 1 -38.90 -16.99 8.38
N SER A 2 -37.73 -16.59 8.88
CA SER A 2 -36.78 -15.77 8.11
C SER A 2 -35.76 -16.71 7.50
N SER A 3 -35.82 -16.89 6.18
CA SER A 3 -34.75 -17.58 5.45
C SER A 3 -33.63 -16.57 5.21
N THR A 4 -32.55 -16.70 5.99
CA THR A 4 -31.24 -16.18 5.62
C THR A 4 -30.77 -16.94 4.38
N THR A 5 -30.76 -16.27 3.23
CA THR A 5 -30.03 -16.74 2.04
C THR A 5 -28.55 -16.68 2.35
N GLU A 6 -27.95 -17.84 2.66
CA GLU A 6 -26.50 -18.04 2.62
C GLU A 6 -26.01 -17.69 1.22
N ALA A 7 -25.16 -16.68 1.11
CA ALA A 7 -24.38 -16.46 -0.10
C ALA A 7 -23.48 -17.69 -0.28
N THR A 8 -23.84 -18.58 -1.21
CA THR A 8 -23.01 -19.70 -1.59
C THR A 8 -21.68 -19.16 -2.08
N ALA A 9 -20.59 -19.43 -1.35
CA ALA A 9 -19.24 -19.04 -1.72
C ALA A 9 -18.92 -19.67 -3.08
N TYR A 10 -18.90 -18.86 -4.12
CA TYR A 10 -18.42 -19.27 -5.43
C TYR A 10 -16.94 -19.67 -5.26
N ASP A 11 -16.66 -20.95 -5.38
CA ASP A 11 -15.29 -21.47 -5.40
C ASP A 11 -14.80 -21.48 -6.86
N PRO A 12 -13.94 -20.53 -7.26
CA PRO A 12 -13.38 -20.50 -8.62
C PRO A 12 -12.55 -21.74 -8.94
N CYS A 13 -12.15 -22.53 -7.92
CA CYS A 13 -11.39 -23.76 -8.05
C CYS A 13 -12.26 -25.03 -8.02
N SER A 14 -13.59 -24.91 -7.97
CA SER A 14 -14.51 -26.06 -7.91
C SER A 14 -14.39 -27.05 -9.07
N GLY A 15 -13.79 -26.65 -10.20
CA GLY A 15 -13.48 -27.49 -11.36
C GLY A 15 -12.01 -27.85 -11.55
N CYS A 16 -11.14 -27.55 -10.57
CA CYS A 16 -9.71 -27.79 -10.66
C CYS A 16 -9.30 -29.12 -10.02
N GLU A 17 -8.29 -29.77 -10.60
CA GLU A 17 -7.54 -30.83 -9.91
C GLU A 17 -6.82 -30.24 -8.69
N MET A 18 -6.64 -31.00 -7.60
CA MET A 18 -5.83 -30.58 -6.45
C MET A 18 -4.60 -31.48 -6.30
N PRO A 19 -3.37 -30.99 -6.57
CA PRO A 19 -3.00 -29.66 -7.07
C PRO A 19 -3.30 -29.47 -8.57
N CYS A 20 -3.64 -28.25 -9.00
CA CYS A 20 -3.94 -27.98 -10.41
C CYS A 20 -2.68 -27.62 -11.19
N SER A 21 -2.59 -28.06 -12.45
CA SER A 21 -1.49 -27.69 -13.36
C SER A 21 -1.62 -26.27 -13.95
N LYS A 22 -2.77 -25.61 -13.75
CA LYS A 22 -3.09 -24.29 -14.32
C LYS A 22 -2.52 -23.11 -13.53
N HIS A 23 -2.27 -23.28 -12.23
CA HIS A 23 -1.76 -22.23 -11.35
C HIS A 23 -0.40 -22.61 -10.81
N ALA A 24 0.47 -21.61 -10.64
CA ALA A 24 1.80 -21.83 -10.12
C ALA A 24 1.71 -22.31 -8.66
N SER A 25 2.34 -23.46 -8.37
CA SER A 25 2.48 -23.96 -7.01
C SER A 25 3.68 -23.30 -6.33
N TYR A 26 3.51 -22.83 -5.10
CA TYR A 26 4.64 -22.37 -4.29
C TYR A 26 5.46 -23.57 -3.76
N PRO A 27 6.76 -23.38 -3.50
CA PRO A 27 7.62 -24.43 -2.95
C PRO A 27 7.04 -25.07 -1.67
N PRO A 28 7.12 -26.41 -1.50
CA PRO A 28 6.58 -27.11 -0.33
C PRO A 28 7.14 -26.64 1.01
N GLU A 29 8.35 -26.09 1.03
CA GLU A 29 8.98 -25.53 2.23
C GLU A 29 8.25 -24.26 2.68
N ILE A 30 7.94 -23.39 1.72
CA ILE A 30 7.17 -22.16 1.94
C ILE A 30 5.73 -22.50 2.35
N ALA A 31 5.16 -23.56 1.78
CA ALA A 31 3.81 -24.02 2.10
C ALA A 31 3.58 -24.25 3.60
N LYS A 32 4.57 -24.85 4.27
CA LYS A 32 4.53 -25.15 5.71
C LYS A 32 4.57 -23.90 6.57
N GLU A 33 5.04 -22.80 5.99
CA GLU A 33 5.18 -21.50 6.65
C GLU A 33 4.05 -20.54 6.30
N ILE A 34 3.01 -20.95 5.57
CA ILE A 34 1.83 -20.12 5.29
C ILE A 34 0.75 -20.45 6.34
N ASP A 35 0.24 -19.42 7.00
CA ASP A 35 -0.94 -19.55 7.87
C ASP A 35 -2.21 -19.36 7.02
N GLN A 36 -3.13 -20.32 7.08
CA GLN A 36 -4.40 -20.33 6.35
C GLN A 36 -5.61 -19.94 7.22
N GLY A 37 -5.40 -19.41 8.43
CA GLY A 37 -6.51 -18.95 9.28
C GLY A 37 -7.19 -17.65 8.80
N LYS A 38 -8.09 -17.11 9.64
CA LYS A 38 -8.95 -15.98 9.28
C LYS A 38 -8.17 -14.66 9.21
N MET A 39 -8.06 -14.07 8.02
CA MET A 39 -7.34 -12.81 7.77
C MET A 39 -8.03 -11.53 8.29
N VAL A 40 -9.29 -11.59 8.71
CA VAL A 40 -10.07 -10.39 9.08
C VAL A 40 -9.60 -9.86 10.44
N GLY A 41 -9.15 -8.59 10.46
CA GLY A 41 -8.79 -7.87 11.69
C GLY A 41 -7.38 -8.12 12.23
N SER A 42 -6.51 -8.79 11.46
CA SER A 42 -5.17 -9.21 11.90
C SER A 42 -4.04 -8.23 11.63
N VAL A 43 -4.32 -7.11 10.97
CA VAL A 43 -3.33 -6.05 10.72
C VAL A 43 -3.38 -5.08 11.89
N GLU A 44 -2.21 -4.75 12.47
CA GLU A 44 -2.13 -3.68 13.47
C GLU A 44 -2.77 -2.41 12.91
N LYS A 45 -3.56 -1.72 13.74
CA LYS A 45 -4.24 -0.48 13.38
C LYS A 45 -3.23 0.66 13.27
N HIS A 46 -2.43 0.64 12.22
CA HIS A 46 -1.73 1.84 11.77
C HIS A 46 -2.77 2.82 11.25
N ARG A 47 -2.72 4.05 11.74
CA ARG A 47 -3.64 5.07 11.26
C ARG A 47 -3.38 5.41 9.80
N ARG A 48 -2.11 5.40 9.39
CA ARG A 48 -1.69 5.68 8.02
C ARG A 48 -0.52 4.83 7.59
N HIS A 49 -0.53 4.49 6.30
CA HIS A 49 0.53 3.80 5.60
C HIS A 49 1.03 4.71 4.48
N LEU A 50 2.27 5.18 4.61
CA LEU A 50 2.97 5.98 3.64
C LEU A 50 3.90 5.07 2.82
N CYS A 51 3.62 4.92 1.54
CA CYS A 51 4.46 4.17 0.61
C CYS A 51 5.30 5.12 -0.24
N ILE A 52 6.62 4.91 -0.26
CA ILE A 52 7.58 5.67 -1.07
C ILE A 52 7.73 4.99 -2.42
N GLY A 53 7.10 5.55 -3.45
CA GLY A 53 7.17 5.10 -4.83
C GLY A 53 8.48 5.52 -5.50
N GLN A 54 9.35 4.54 -5.74
CA GLN A 54 10.60 4.72 -6.49
C GLN A 54 10.72 3.67 -7.60
N SER A 55 11.49 4.02 -8.64
CA SER A 55 11.83 3.14 -9.77
C SER A 55 12.90 2.10 -9.40
N ILE A 56 12.75 1.45 -8.25
CA ILE A 56 13.62 0.37 -7.77
C ILE A 56 12.81 -0.93 -7.79
N PRO A 57 13.22 -1.94 -8.57
CA PRO A 57 12.55 -3.24 -8.59
C PRO A 57 12.55 -3.90 -7.21
N SER A 58 11.44 -4.53 -6.82
CA SER A 58 11.33 -5.22 -5.53
C SER A 58 12.36 -6.33 -5.32
N SER A 59 12.87 -6.92 -6.40
CA SER A 59 13.94 -7.93 -6.39
C SER A 59 15.31 -7.37 -6.00
N GLN A 60 15.50 -6.05 -6.05
CA GLN A 60 16.75 -5.38 -5.74
C GLN A 60 16.76 -4.74 -4.34
N TRP A 61 15.68 -4.88 -3.56
CA TRP A 61 15.65 -4.32 -2.21
C TRP A 61 16.62 -5.03 -1.26
N PRO A 62 17.41 -4.26 -0.47
CA PRO A 62 18.24 -4.80 0.61
C PRO A 62 17.40 -5.35 1.75
N SER A 63 18.00 -6.03 2.73
CA SER A 63 17.26 -6.65 3.85
C SER A 63 16.55 -5.64 4.76
N ASP A 64 17.08 -4.43 4.89
CA ASP A 64 16.41 -3.27 5.49
C ASP A 64 16.22 -2.18 4.43
N ILE A 65 15.00 -1.68 4.25
CA ILE A 65 14.72 -0.61 3.27
C ILE A 65 15.48 0.68 3.54
N LYS A 66 15.99 0.88 4.75
CA LYS A 66 16.86 2.02 5.09
C LYS A 66 18.21 1.95 4.38
N ASP A 67 18.61 0.78 3.91
CA ASP A 67 19.84 0.57 3.16
C ASP A 67 19.64 0.76 1.65
N ILE A 68 18.43 1.12 1.21
CA ILE A 68 18.19 1.52 -0.18
C ILE A 68 19.07 2.75 -0.49
N HIS A 69 19.78 2.72 -1.61
CA HIS A 69 20.67 3.81 -2.00
C HIS A 69 19.91 5.12 -2.18
N GLY A 70 20.39 6.17 -1.51
CA GLY A 70 19.82 7.51 -1.53
C GLY A 70 19.29 7.92 -0.16
N ASP A 71 19.31 9.22 0.12
CA ASP A 71 18.97 9.74 1.44
C ASP A 71 17.45 9.87 1.66
N TYR A 72 16.63 9.54 0.67
CA TYR A 72 15.19 9.81 0.68
C TYR A 72 14.45 9.07 1.81
N VAL A 73 14.69 7.76 1.97
CA VAL A 73 14.06 6.95 3.03
C VAL A 73 14.53 7.42 4.41
N ALA A 74 15.83 7.75 4.52
CA ALA A 74 16.43 8.23 5.75
C ALA A 74 15.86 9.60 6.16
N GLU A 75 15.73 10.52 5.21
CA GLU A 75 15.20 11.86 5.43
C GLU A 75 13.73 11.83 5.84
N LEU A 76 12.90 11.06 5.12
CA LEU A 76 11.50 10.88 5.48
C LEU A 76 11.33 10.25 6.87
N THR A 77 12.18 9.27 7.20
CA THR A 77 12.21 8.67 8.55
C THR A 77 12.61 9.69 9.62
N ARG A 78 13.62 10.53 9.34
CA ARG A 78 14.09 11.59 10.24
C ARG A 78 12.97 12.59 10.54
N VAL A 79 12.34 13.14 9.50
CA VAL A 79 11.27 14.14 9.62
C VAL A 79 10.05 13.57 10.34
N LEU A 80 9.60 12.36 10.01
CA LEU A 80 8.50 11.70 10.72
C LEU A 80 8.79 11.51 12.21
N LYS A 81 10.04 11.20 12.57
CA LYS A 81 10.46 11.05 13.97
C LYS A 81 10.49 12.39 14.70
N GLU A 82 10.97 13.45 14.06
CA GLU A 82 11.02 14.80 14.63
C GLU A 82 9.62 15.40 14.84
N LYS A 83 8.71 15.18 13.89
CA LYS A 83 7.33 15.69 13.96
C LYS A 83 6.38 14.76 14.73
N LYS A 84 6.86 13.65 15.31
CA LYS A 84 6.05 12.61 15.96
C LYS A 84 5.00 13.16 16.93
N ASP A 85 5.37 14.15 17.75
CA ASP A 85 4.47 14.73 18.75
C ASP A 85 3.34 15.56 18.11
N GLY A 86 3.63 16.23 16.98
CA GLY A 86 2.63 16.94 16.18
C GLY A 86 1.70 16.00 15.41
N ILE A 87 2.23 14.86 14.95
CA ILE A 87 1.45 13.82 14.25
C ILE A 87 0.51 13.10 15.24
N GLY A 88 1.02 12.72 16.41
CA GLY A 88 0.23 12.10 17.48
C GLY A 88 -0.22 10.65 17.21
N TYR A 89 0.29 9.99 16.16
CA TYR A 89 0.03 8.58 15.87
C TYR A 89 1.18 7.93 15.07
N ALA A 90 1.21 6.59 15.03
CA ALA A 90 2.17 5.84 14.24
C ALA A 90 1.84 5.88 12.75
N VAL A 91 2.83 6.22 11.93
CA VAL A 91 2.78 6.14 10.46
C VAL A 91 3.64 4.97 10.03
N LYS A 92 3.05 4.01 9.32
CA LYS A 92 3.78 2.91 8.71
C LYS A 92 4.48 3.42 7.46
N LEU A 93 5.78 3.20 7.36
CA LEU A 93 6.57 3.54 6.17
C LEU A 93 6.95 2.27 5.41
N THR A 94 6.74 2.26 4.09
CA THR A 94 7.23 1.21 3.18
C THR A 94 7.78 1.81 1.89
N SER A 95 8.63 1.08 1.19
CA SER A 95 9.01 1.38 -0.19
C SER A 95 8.03 0.68 -1.15
N ALA A 96 7.70 1.32 -2.25
CA ALA A 96 6.89 0.78 -3.32
C ALA A 96 7.67 0.82 -4.64
N SER A 97 7.65 -0.30 -5.36
CA SER A 97 8.26 -0.41 -6.67
C SER A 97 7.26 0.11 -7.70
N VAL A 98 7.50 1.33 -8.22
CA VAL A 98 6.63 1.99 -9.21
C VAL A 98 7.48 2.56 -10.32
N VAL A 99 6.94 2.59 -11.55
CA VAL A 99 7.55 3.35 -12.63
C VAL A 99 7.18 4.81 -12.43
N THR A 100 8.14 5.62 -12.00
CA THR A 100 7.92 7.04 -11.75
C THR A 100 7.81 7.80 -13.07
N THR A 101 6.81 8.65 -13.23
CA THR A 101 6.63 9.52 -14.41
C THR A 101 7.47 10.80 -14.35
N ALA A 102 8.28 10.99 -13.30
CA ALA A 102 9.13 12.16 -13.13
C ALA A 102 9.98 12.37 -14.41
N THR A 103 9.62 13.41 -15.17
CA THR A 103 10.36 13.86 -16.35
C THR A 103 11.75 14.24 -15.90
N THR A 104 12.72 13.40 -16.27
CA THR A 104 14.13 13.51 -15.93
C THR A 104 14.74 14.76 -16.54
N THR A 105 14.65 15.87 -15.80
CA THR A 105 15.62 16.98 -15.89
C THR A 105 16.42 17.14 -14.59
N ALA A 106 16.17 16.31 -13.57
CA ALA A 106 16.88 16.36 -12.30
C ALA A 106 18.20 15.59 -12.36
N ASP A 107 19.26 16.21 -11.84
CA ASP A 107 20.64 15.69 -11.83
C ASP A 107 20.79 14.40 -10.98
N ASN A 108 19.77 14.00 -10.20
CA ASN A 108 19.80 12.80 -9.38
C ASN A 108 18.40 12.18 -9.13
N PRO A 109 18.00 11.13 -9.87
CA PRO A 109 16.67 10.50 -9.75
C PRO A 109 16.42 9.81 -8.40
N SER A 110 17.45 9.63 -7.56
CA SER A 110 17.29 9.07 -6.21
C SER A 110 16.69 10.05 -5.19
N GLN A 111 16.59 11.34 -5.55
CA GLN A 111 16.09 12.41 -4.68
C GLN A 111 14.62 12.76 -4.93
N ILE A 112 13.96 12.12 -5.89
CA ILE A 112 12.54 12.34 -6.19
C ILE A 112 11.78 11.04 -5.96
N ALA A 113 10.60 11.12 -5.35
CA ALA A 113 9.69 10.00 -5.22
C ALA A 113 8.22 10.43 -5.31
N ASP A 114 7.37 9.49 -5.68
CA ASP A 114 5.94 9.61 -5.46
C ASP A 114 5.61 9.08 -4.06
N LEU A 115 4.68 9.72 -3.35
CA LEU A 115 4.23 9.27 -2.05
C LEU A 115 2.77 8.83 -2.13
N TYR A 116 2.47 7.62 -1.68
CA TYR A 116 1.11 7.09 -1.63
C TYR A 116 0.68 6.99 -0.17
N LEU A 117 -0.47 7.57 0.15
CA LEU A 117 -1.00 7.63 1.50
C LEU A 117 -2.31 6.84 1.59
N PHE A 118 -2.28 5.78 2.39
CA PHE A 118 -3.43 4.94 2.70
C PHE A 118 -3.79 5.04 4.19
N PRO A 119 -5.07 4.91 4.57
CA PRO A 119 -6.24 4.62 3.72
C PRO A 119 -6.83 5.86 3.02
N ASP A 120 -6.21 7.04 3.12
CA ASP A 120 -6.74 8.30 2.61
C ASP A 120 -6.87 8.37 1.07
N GLN A 121 -6.29 7.40 0.36
CA GLN A 121 -6.29 7.29 -1.11
C GLN A 121 -5.73 8.55 -1.77
N ILE A 122 -4.56 8.99 -1.31
CA ILE A 122 -3.89 10.18 -1.87
C ILE A 122 -2.56 9.75 -2.46
N LYS A 123 -2.23 10.29 -3.63
CA LYS A 123 -0.89 10.25 -4.21
C LYS A 123 -0.35 11.66 -4.33
N ILE A 124 0.93 11.79 -4.02
CA ILE A 124 1.67 13.04 -4.04
C ILE A 124 2.87 12.79 -4.93
N ALA A 125 2.80 13.26 -6.17
CA ALA A 125 3.79 12.97 -7.18
C ALA A 125 4.91 14.01 -7.19
N ASN A 126 6.10 13.58 -7.64
CA ASN A 126 7.28 14.42 -7.86
C ASN A 126 7.78 15.14 -6.59
N VAL A 127 7.75 14.49 -5.43
CA VAL A 127 8.27 15.08 -4.19
C VAL A 127 9.79 14.98 -4.19
N HIS A 128 10.47 16.12 -4.19
CA HIS A 128 11.91 16.19 -3.99
C HIS A 128 12.28 16.03 -2.51
N ILE A 129 13.47 15.49 -2.23
CA ILE A 129 13.95 15.23 -0.87
C ILE A 129 13.92 16.49 0.02
N GLU A 130 14.23 17.66 -0.54
CA GLU A 130 14.22 18.94 0.17
C GLU A 130 12.80 19.40 0.57
N GLN A 131 11.76 18.88 -0.09
CA GLN A 131 10.37 19.22 0.16
C GLN A 131 9.71 18.30 1.20
N ILE A 132 10.40 17.25 1.64
CA ILE A 132 9.86 16.26 2.59
C ILE A 132 9.34 16.92 3.86
N GLU A 133 10.05 17.90 4.42
CA GLU A 133 9.60 18.56 5.65
C GLU A 133 8.28 19.31 5.47
N GLN A 134 8.15 20.09 4.38
CA GLN A 134 6.90 20.78 4.05
C GLN A 134 5.77 19.77 3.85
N VAL A 135 6.02 18.71 3.07
CA VAL A 135 5.02 17.69 2.79
C VAL A 135 4.54 17.01 4.08
N VAL A 136 5.46 16.62 4.97
CA VAL A 136 5.08 15.98 6.24
C VAL A 136 4.32 16.95 7.15
N GLN A 137 4.78 18.19 7.24
CA GLN A 137 4.15 19.24 8.02
C GLN A 137 2.70 19.48 7.55
N THR A 138 2.48 19.69 6.26
CA THR A 138 1.15 19.90 5.69
C THR A 138 0.24 18.68 5.88
N LEU A 139 0.71 17.47 5.55
CA LEU A 139 -0.15 16.27 5.55
C LEU A 139 -0.48 15.68 6.92
N PHE A 140 0.47 15.74 7.85
CA PHE A 140 0.36 15.00 9.11
C PHE A 140 0.23 15.90 10.33
N VAL A 141 0.63 17.17 10.24
CA VAL A 141 0.58 18.12 11.38
C VAL A 141 -0.54 19.14 11.20
N GLU A 142 -0.57 19.84 10.07
CA GLU A 142 -1.46 20.99 9.82
C GLU A 142 -2.82 20.58 9.28
N ASP A 143 -2.84 19.79 8.20
CA ASP A 143 -4.07 19.38 7.55
C ASP A 143 -4.71 18.20 8.28
N GLN A 144 -5.34 18.53 9.42
CA GLN A 144 -6.15 17.58 10.17
C GLN A 144 -7.55 17.37 9.59
N SER A 145 -7.90 17.98 8.45
CA SER A 145 -9.21 17.78 7.84
C SER A 145 -9.32 16.37 7.28
N ILE A 146 -8.31 15.90 6.54
CA ILE A 146 -8.12 14.50 6.09
C ILE A 146 -8.05 13.53 7.30
N ILE A 147 -7.75 14.04 8.51
CA ILE A 147 -7.41 13.29 9.73
C ILE A 147 -8.63 13.01 10.63
N LYS A 148 -9.80 13.60 10.38
CA LYS A 148 -11.01 13.40 11.20
C LYS A 148 -12.00 12.42 10.59
N ILE A 149 -11.56 11.20 10.31
CA ILE A 149 -12.47 10.05 10.27
C ILE A 149 -12.87 9.76 11.73
N LYS A 150 -13.75 10.58 12.28
CA LYS A 150 -14.14 10.56 13.71
C LYS A 150 -15.63 10.68 13.94
N ASP A 151 -16.44 11.04 12.94
CA ASP A 151 -17.88 11.08 13.18
C ASP A 151 -18.45 9.66 13.14
N LYS A 152 -18.59 9.05 14.31
CA LYS A 152 -19.22 7.72 14.44
C LYS A 152 -20.64 7.68 13.90
N ASN A 153 -21.23 8.84 13.58
CA ASN A 153 -22.60 8.96 13.08
C ASN A 153 -22.67 9.14 11.55
N LYS A 154 -21.55 9.29 10.85
CA LYS A 154 -21.52 9.41 9.38
C LYS A 154 -20.86 8.19 8.76
N THR A 155 -21.35 7.73 7.61
CA THR A 155 -20.66 6.67 6.86
C THR A 155 -19.32 7.19 6.34
N ILE A 156 -18.36 6.31 6.07
CA ILE A 156 -17.07 6.71 5.47
C ILE A 156 -17.29 7.40 4.13
N GLU A 157 -18.29 6.96 3.36
CA GLU A 157 -18.65 7.56 2.08
C GLU A 157 -19.13 9.02 2.25
N GLU A 158 -19.87 9.33 3.31
CA GLU A 158 -20.29 10.70 3.64
C GLU A 158 -19.11 11.57 4.08
N GLN A 159 -18.18 11.00 4.87
CA GLN A 159 -16.99 11.71 5.34
C GLN A 159 -15.98 11.97 4.21
N LEU A 160 -15.84 11.05 3.26
CA LEU A 160 -15.00 11.21 2.07
C LEU A 160 -15.58 12.24 1.10
N LYS A 161 -16.91 12.36 1.01
CA LYS A 161 -17.59 13.40 0.20
C LYS A 161 -17.48 14.80 0.79
N GLU A 162 -17.32 14.93 2.10
CA GLU A 162 -17.18 16.22 2.79
C GLU A 162 -15.74 16.76 2.75
N ASN A 163 -14.73 15.89 2.58
CA ASN A 163 -13.31 16.25 2.45
C ASN A 163 -12.84 16.26 0.99
N ASN A 164 -13.43 17.14 0.17
CA ASN A 164 -13.02 17.26 -1.24
C ASN A 164 -11.74 18.08 -1.47
N ASN A 165 -11.24 18.76 -0.43
CA ASN A 165 -10.05 19.59 -0.59
C ASN A 165 -8.81 18.72 -0.39
N LEU A 166 -8.07 18.50 -1.48
CA LEU A 166 -6.71 17.98 -1.40
C LEU A 166 -5.77 19.08 -0.87
N PRO A 167 -4.72 18.69 -0.14
CA PRO A 167 -3.71 19.64 0.30
C PRO A 167 -2.99 20.22 -0.92
N SER A 168 -2.77 21.53 -0.89
CA SER A 168 -2.02 22.25 -1.92
C SER A 168 -0.57 22.43 -1.48
N PHE A 169 0.34 22.36 -2.44
CA PHE A 169 1.77 22.56 -2.24
C PHE A 169 2.25 23.67 -3.18
N ASP A 170 3.26 24.43 -2.76
CA ASP A 170 3.69 25.65 -3.47
C ASP A 170 4.57 25.37 -4.72
N ASP A 171 4.94 24.11 -4.97
CA ASP A 171 5.91 23.68 -5.99
C ASP A 171 5.31 22.69 -7.01
N ASN A 172 6.14 22.12 -7.92
CA ASN A 172 5.80 21.08 -8.91
C ASN A 172 5.25 19.75 -8.34
N ILE A 173 4.85 19.74 -7.07
CA ILE A 173 4.22 18.62 -6.39
C ILE A 173 2.75 18.55 -6.84
N ILE A 174 2.36 17.39 -7.34
CA ILE A 174 0.98 17.13 -7.75
C ILE A 174 0.32 16.25 -6.70
N CYS A 175 -0.74 16.76 -6.07
CA CYS A 175 -1.55 15.99 -5.14
C CYS A 175 -2.83 15.52 -5.84
N GLU A 176 -3.08 14.22 -5.87
CA GLU A 176 -4.23 13.63 -6.54
C GLU A 176 -4.91 12.56 -5.66
N ARG A 177 -6.22 12.39 -5.87
CA ARG A 177 -6.97 11.30 -5.25
C ARG A 177 -6.80 10.05 -6.09
N LEU A 178 -6.49 8.94 -5.43
CA LEU A 178 -6.48 7.62 -6.04
C LEU A 178 -7.90 7.07 -6.07
N GLU A 179 -8.31 6.53 -7.22
CA GLU A 179 -9.62 5.89 -7.37
C GLU A 179 -9.50 4.36 -7.27
N GLY A 180 -10.64 3.71 -7.03
CA GLY A 180 -10.73 2.25 -6.97
C GLY A 180 -10.19 1.61 -5.69
N VAL A 181 -9.91 0.31 -5.79
CA VAL A 181 -9.36 -0.54 -4.75
C VAL A 181 -7.86 -0.71 -4.98
N TRP A 182 -7.07 -0.55 -3.93
CA TRP A 182 -5.62 -0.65 -3.97
C TRP A 182 -5.13 -1.84 -3.14
N LEU A 183 -4.35 -2.71 -3.76
CA LEU A 183 -3.77 -3.88 -3.12
C LEU A 183 -2.29 -3.63 -2.85
N LEU A 184 -1.87 -3.68 -1.59
CA LEU A 184 -0.46 -3.58 -1.22
C LEU A 184 0.08 -4.99 -1.04
N VAL A 185 0.96 -5.42 -1.95
CA VAL A 185 1.52 -6.77 -1.96
C VAL A 185 2.98 -6.72 -1.56
N CYS A 186 3.35 -7.36 -0.45
CA CYS A 186 4.73 -7.42 -0.01
C CYS A 186 5.56 -8.33 -0.94
N CYS A 187 6.63 -7.80 -1.54
CA CYS A 187 7.52 -8.55 -2.42
C CYS A 187 8.98 -8.56 -1.93
N HIS A 188 9.19 -8.40 -0.62
CA HIS A 188 10.51 -8.13 -0.05
C HIS A 188 11.31 -9.40 0.27
N TYR A 189 11.97 -9.98 -0.74
CA TYR A 189 12.68 -11.28 -0.62
C TYR A 189 13.78 -11.33 0.45
N GLN A 190 14.67 -10.33 0.47
CA GLN A 190 15.81 -10.31 1.40
C GLN A 190 15.40 -10.17 2.87
N ARG A 191 14.19 -9.66 3.13
CA ARG A 191 13.61 -9.55 4.46
C ARG A 191 12.81 -10.78 4.83
N ASP A 192 12.03 -11.29 3.89
CA ASP A 192 11.15 -12.46 4.06
C ASP A 192 11.03 -13.21 2.72
N GLN A 193 11.65 -14.40 2.65
CA GLN A 193 11.66 -15.21 1.43
C GLN A 193 10.26 -15.57 0.95
N ARG A 194 9.30 -15.74 1.87
CA ARG A 194 7.90 -16.05 1.52
C ARG A 194 7.28 -14.90 0.76
N CYS A 195 7.50 -13.67 1.23
CA CYS A 195 7.02 -12.47 0.55
C CYS A 195 7.67 -12.32 -0.83
N GLY A 196 8.99 -12.56 -0.92
CA GLY A 196 9.71 -12.45 -2.18
C GLY A 196 9.38 -13.53 -3.23
N VAL A 197 8.84 -14.68 -2.82
CA VAL A 197 8.39 -15.75 -3.73
C VAL A 197 6.90 -15.66 -4.00
N ILE A 198 6.06 -15.63 -2.95
CA ILE A 198 4.60 -15.64 -3.07
C ILE A 198 4.09 -14.28 -3.56
N GLY A 199 4.66 -13.17 -3.09
CA GLY A 199 4.21 -11.82 -3.43
C GLY A 199 4.13 -11.57 -4.94
N PRO A 200 5.21 -11.83 -5.71
CA PRO A 200 5.16 -11.76 -7.17
C PRO A 200 4.10 -12.68 -7.79
N MET A 201 3.94 -13.91 -7.31
CA MET A 201 2.90 -14.83 -7.82
C MET A 201 1.49 -14.28 -7.61
N ILE A 202 1.24 -13.65 -6.44
CA ILE A 202 -0.03 -12.99 -6.15
C ILE A 202 -0.25 -11.82 -7.10
N VAL A 203 0.78 -11.00 -7.36
CA VAL A 203 0.67 -9.88 -8.30
C VAL A 203 0.36 -10.38 -9.71
N ASP A 204 1.04 -11.43 -10.17
CA ASP A 204 0.81 -11.98 -11.51
C ASP A 204 -0.64 -12.50 -11.67
N GLU A 205 -1.20 -13.13 -10.63
CA GLU A 205 -2.60 -13.59 -10.66
C GLU A 205 -3.60 -12.43 -10.55
N ILE A 206 -3.32 -11.41 -9.73
CA ILE A 206 -4.13 -10.17 -9.67
C ILE A 206 -4.16 -9.53 -11.06
N GLU A 207 -2.99 -9.32 -11.68
CA GLU A 207 -2.90 -8.67 -13.00
C GLU A 207 -3.68 -9.45 -14.06
N LYS A 208 -3.53 -10.77 -14.06
CA LYS A 208 -4.27 -11.66 -14.96
C LYS A 208 -5.78 -11.52 -14.75
N TYR A 209 -6.26 -11.65 -13.52
CA TYR A 209 -7.69 -11.56 -13.21
C TYR A 209 -8.27 -10.18 -13.53
N VAL A 210 -7.56 -9.11 -13.17
CA VAL A 210 -7.98 -7.73 -13.45
C VAL A 210 -8.13 -7.48 -14.95
N ARG A 211 -7.22 -8.03 -15.76
CA ARG A 211 -7.31 -7.94 -17.22
C ARG A 211 -8.45 -8.79 -17.79
N GLU A 212 -8.61 -10.03 -17.32
CA GLU A 212 -9.67 -10.94 -17.80
C GLU A 212 -11.08 -10.45 -17.44
N ALA A 213 -11.22 -9.79 -16.29
CA ALA A 213 -12.49 -9.27 -15.78
C ALA A 213 -12.77 -7.80 -16.17
N ASP A 214 -11.89 -7.16 -16.95
CA ASP A 214 -12.00 -5.75 -17.35
C ASP A 214 -12.16 -4.79 -16.14
N LEU A 215 -11.24 -4.93 -15.17
CA LEU A 215 -11.24 -4.17 -13.91
C LEU A 215 -10.04 -3.22 -13.78
N SER A 216 -9.32 -2.94 -14.87
CA SER A 216 -8.07 -2.16 -14.84
C SER A 216 -8.25 -0.71 -14.38
N ASP A 217 -9.45 -0.16 -14.46
CA ASP A 217 -9.83 1.15 -13.93
C ASP A 217 -10.16 1.11 -12.42
N LYS A 218 -10.53 -0.06 -11.90
CA LYS A 218 -11.10 -0.24 -10.55
C LYS A 218 -10.14 -0.88 -9.56
N VAL A 219 -9.21 -1.71 -10.01
CA VAL A 219 -8.32 -2.48 -9.14
C VAL A 219 -6.87 -2.19 -9.49
N HIS A 220 -6.16 -1.65 -8.51
CA HIS A 220 -4.78 -1.21 -8.59
C HIS A 220 -3.95 -1.96 -7.56
N TRP A 221 -2.64 -2.04 -7.76
CA TRP A 221 -1.75 -2.69 -6.80
C TRP A 221 -0.38 -2.02 -6.73
N LEU A 222 0.28 -2.17 -5.58
CA LEU A 222 1.65 -1.77 -5.36
C LEU A 222 2.45 -2.97 -4.83
N LYS A 223 3.59 -3.25 -5.48
CA LYS A 223 4.63 -4.10 -4.88
C LYS A 223 5.30 -3.27 -3.79
N VAL A 224 5.14 -3.65 -2.53
CA VAL A 224 5.66 -2.91 -1.37
C VAL A 224 6.71 -3.71 -0.61
N SER A 225 7.54 -3.01 0.16
CA SER A 225 8.45 -3.62 1.12
C SER A 225 7.69 -4.24 2.28
N HIS A 226 8.41 -4.89 3.21
CA HIS A 226 7.82 -5.64 4.31
C HIS A 226 6.69 -4.90 5.05
N LEU A 227 5.47 -5.40 4.85
CA LEU A 227 4.31 -5.13 5.69
C LEU A 227 4.60 -5.83 7.03
N GLU A 228 4.36 -5.16 8.16
CA GLU A 228 4.72 -5.70 9.48
C GLU A 228 4.15 -7.09 9.75
N LYS A 229 4.68 -7.76 10.79
CA LYS A 229 4.24 -9.07 11.26
C LYS A 229 2.73 -9.06 11.51
N ASN A 230 1.96 -9.46 10.51
CA ASN A 230 0.64 -10.00 10.72
C ASN A 230 0.81 -11.35 11.40
N GLU A 231 -0.13 -11.72 12.27
CA GLU A 231 -0.29 -13.10 12.72
C GLU A 231 -0.47 -14.04 11.52
N PHE A 232 -1.02 -13.52 10.40
CA PHE A 232 -1.15 -14.21 9.13
C PHE A 232 0.00 -13.94 8.18
N LYS A 233 0.62 -15.04 7.77
CA LYS A 233 1.85 -15.11 6.98
C LYS A 233 1.64 -14.91 5.47
N ILE A 234 0.66 -14.07 5.10
CA ILE A 234 0.30 -13.80 3.69
C ILE A 234 0.73 -12.36 3.33
N PRO A 235 1.42 -12.15 2.20
CA PRO A 235 2.03 -10.86 1.86
C PRO A 235 1.04 -9.89 1.20
N ILE A 236 -0.19 -9.75 1.68
CA ILE A 236 -1.19 -8.85 1.07
C ILE A 236 -1.97 -8.03 2.09
N ASN A 237 -2.10 -6.74 1.82
CA ASN A 237 -2.99 -5.82 2.50
C ASN A 237 -3.95 -5.20 1.47
N ILE A 238 -5.25 -5.22 1.77
CA ILE A 238 -6.29 -4.62 0.92
C ILE A 238 -6.61 -3.23 1.46
N MET A 239 -6.47 -2.21 0.61
CA MET A 239 -6.78 -0.82 0.93
C MET A 239 -7.89 -0.35 0.00
N SER A 240 -9.03 0.01 0.55
CA SER A 240 -10.08 0.70 -0.21
C SER A 240 -10.67 1.81 0.64
N SER A 241 -11.27 2.81 -0.01
CA SER A 241 -12.12 3.79 0.65
C SER A 241 -13.27 3.14 1.43
N LEU A 242 -13.65 1.91 1.09
CA LEU A 242 -14.69 1.12 1.75
C LEU A 242 -14.18 0.30 2.95
N TYR A 243 -12.86 0.12 3.12
CA TYR A 243 -12.26 -0.75 4.14
C TYR A 243 -12.15 -0.11 5.53
N LEU A 244 -12.69 1.10 5.70
CA LEU A 244 -12.82 1.76 6.99
C LEU A 244 -14.17 1.51 7.68
N ALA A 245 -15.04 0.67 7.09
CA ALA A 245 -16.39 0.33 7.57
C ALA A 245 -16.39 -0.66 8.74
#